data_AF-A0A2M6YK39-F1
#
_entry.id   AF-A0A2M6YK39-F1
#
_cell.length_a   1.000
_cell.length_b   1.000
_cell.length_c   1.000
_cell.angle_alpha   90.00
_cell.angle_beta   90.00
_cell.angle_gamma   90.00
#
_symmetry.space_group_name_H-M   'P 1'
#
loop_
_entity.id
_entity.type
_entity.pdbx_description
1 polymer ?
#
loop_
_entity_poly.entity_id
_entity_poly.type
_entity_poly.pdbx_seq_one_letter_code
_entity_poly.pdbx_strand_id
1 'polypeptide(L)'
;MWKDRSLAFKLSVFILFTTALIFLAAFGYSYRASRASLLKNVELQAQDLTLATVYKIEAVLQAARKVPENLAALISLRPLAEDDLLQMMRIAVRGNPEIFGMAVAFEP
;
A
#
# COMPACT_ATOMS: atom_id res chain seq x y z
N MET A 1 -6.99 46.74 -41.91
CA MET A 1 -5.55 46.56 -42.24
C MET A 1 -5.25 45.23 -42.95
N TRP A 2 -6.17 44.68 -43.77
CA TRP A 2 -6.05 43.30 -44.30
C TRP A 2 -6.49 43.24 -45.78
N LYS A 3 -5.92 44.07 -46.66
CA LYS A 3 -6.37 44.11 -48.07
C LYS A 3 -5.39 43.47 -49.08
N ASP A 4 -4.12 43.26 -48.71
CA ASP A 4 -3.10 42.78 -49.65
C ASP A 4 -2.26 41.62 -49.09
N ARG A 5 -2.87 40.46 -48.80
CA ARG A 5 -2.10 39.21 -48.58
C ARG A 5 -2.46 38.17 -49.64
N SER A 6 -1.42 37.75 -50.37
CA SER A 6 -1.43 36.71 -51.41
C SER A 6 -2.33 35.53 -51.02
N LEU A 7 -3.07 34.99 -51.99
CA LEU A 7 -3.90 33.77 -51.86
C LEU A 7 -3.16 32.64 -51.13
N ALA A 8 -1.84 32.56 -51.28
CA ALA A 8 -0.98 31.62 -50.57
C ALA A 8 -1.09 31.75 -49.04
N PHE A 9 -1.13 32.96 -48.49
CA PHE A 9 -1.25 33.19 -47.05
C PHE A 9 -2.60 32.69 -46.51
N LYS A 10 -3.68 32.89 -47.27
CA LYS A 10 -5.03 32.43 -46.90
C LYS A 10 -5.10 30.89 -46.90
N LEU A 11 -4.49 30.24 -47.89
CA LEU A 11 -4.39 28.78 -47.98
C LEU A 11 -3.53 28.18 -46.86
N SER A 12 -2.36 28.76 -46.57
CA SER A 12 -1.49 28.29 -45.50
C SER A 12 -2.16 28.38 -44.13
N VAL A 13 -2.88 29.46 -43.83
CA VAL A 13 -3.62 29.60 -42.58
C VAL A 13 -4.73 28.55 -42.47
N PHE A 14 -5.43 28.24 -43.57
CA PHE A 14 -6.50 27.24 -43.57
C PHE A 14 -5.98 25.82 -43.31
N ILE A 15 -4.86 25.46 -43.94
CA ILE A 15 -4.19 24.17 -43.71
C ILE A 15 -3.70 24.09 -42.26
N LEU A 16 -3.04 25.14 -41.77
CA LEU A 16 -2.54 25.20 -40.38
C LEU A 16 -3.68 25.07 -39.37
N PHE A 17 -4.82 25.71 -39.62
CA PHE A 17 -6.00 25.62 -38.76
C PHE A 17 -6.58 24.21 -38.74
N THR A 18 -6.64 23.54 -39.88
CA THR A 18 -7.17 22.17 -39.98
C THR A 18 -6.24 21.19 -39.27
N THR A 19 -4.92 21.30 -39.48
CA THR A 19 -3.94 20.48 -38.76
C THR A 19 -3.98 20.73 -37.26
N ALA A 20 -4.06 22.00 -36.83
CA ALA A 20 -4.20 22.35 -35.41
C ALA A 20 -5.48 21.76 -34.81
N LEU A 21 -6.60 21.78 -35.53
CA LEU A 21 -7.86 21.22 -35.08
C LEU A 21 -7.78 19.69 -34.92
N ILE A 22 -7.15 18.99 -35.86
CA ILE A 22 -6.92 17.54 -35.77
C ILE A 22 -6.04 17.22 -34.55
N PHE A 23 -4.94 17.96 -34.34
CA PHE A 23 -4.09 17.78 -33.17
C PHE A 23 -4.85 18.05 -31.87
N LEU A 24 -5.65 19.12 -31.81
CA LEU A 24 -6.44 19.45 -30.62
C LEU A 24 -7.46 18.36 -30.30
N ALA A 25 -8.14 17.83 -31.32
CA ALA A 25 -9.10 16.74 -31.15
C ALA A 25 -8.42 15.44 -30.68
N ALA A 26 -7.29 15.08 -31.28
CA ALA A 26 -6.50 13.91 -30.88
C ALA A 26 -6.00 14.05 -29.43
N PHE A 27 -5.41 15.20 -29.07
CA PHE A 27 -4.97 15.48 -27.70
C PHE A 27 -6.12 15.50 -26.71
N GLY A 28 -7.26 16.09 -27.07
CA GLY A 28 -8.44 16.12 -26.22
C GLY A 28 -8.95 14.71 -25.90
N TYR A 29 -9.00 13.83 -26.90
CA TYR A 29 -9.40 12.44 -26.72
C TYR A 29 -8.40 11.68 -25.84
N SER A 30 -7.10 11.77 -26.16
CA SER A 30 -6.04 11.13 -25.39
C SER A 30 -5.98 11.62 -23.95
N TYR A 31 -6.25 12.90 -23.70
CA TYR A 31 -6.24 13.47 -22.34
C TYR A 31 -7.39 12.92 -21.48
N ARG A 32 -8.59 12.74 -22.07
CA ARG A 32 -9.74 12.16 -21.35
C ARG A 32 -9.52 10.68 -21.05
N ALA A 33 -9.02 9.91 -22.02
CA ALA A 33 -8.71 8.49 -21.82
C ALA A 33 -7.59 8.29 -20.80
N SER A 34 -6.52 9.09 -20.89
CA SER A 34 -5.39 9.04 -19.97
C SER A 34 -5.82 9.38 -18.54
N ARG A 35 -6.64 10.42 -18.33
CA ARG A 35 -7.15 10.76 -17.00
C ARG A 35 -7.94 9.63 -16.33
N ALA A 36 -8.80 8.93 -17.07
CA ALA A 36 -9.58 7.83 -16.51
C ALA A 36 -8.68 6.66 -16.09
N SER A 37 -7.72 6.27 -16.93
CA SER A 37 -6.75 5.22 -16.61
C SER A 37 -5.81 5.61 -15.46
N LEU A 38 -5.36 6.86 -15.43
CA LEU A 38 -4.51 7.38 -14.35
C LEU A 38 -5.24 7.36 -13.00
N LEU A 39 -6.48 7.86 -12.94
CA LEU A 39 -7.26 7.84 -11.70
C LEU A 39 -7.51 6.42 -11.20
N LYS A 40 -7.89 5.50 -12.10
CA LYS A 40 -8.09 4.09 -11.74
C LYS A 40 -6.81 3.44 -11.22
N ASN A 41 -5.66 3.72 -11.84
CA ASN A 41 -4.38 3.19 -11.39
C ASN A 41 -3.96 3.75 -10.02
N VAL A 42 -4.25 5.02 -9.75
CA VAL A 42 -4.00 5.64 -8.44
C VAL A 42 -4.88 5.01 -7.36
N GLU A 43 -6.16 4.78 -7.66
CA GLU A 43 -7.09 4.11 -6.74
C GLU A 43 -6.64 2.69 -6.40
N LEU A 44 -6.27 1.90 -7.40
CA LEU A 44 -5.76 0.54 -7.20
C LEU A 44 -4.46 0.54 -6.38
N GLN A 45 -3.52 1.43 -6.69
CA GLN A 45 -2.27 1.55 -5.91
C GLN A 45 -2.53 1.95 -4.45
N ALA A 46 -3.50 2.83 -4.20
CA ALA A 46 -3.87 3.21 -2.84
C ALA A 46 -4.50 2.03 -2.07
N GLN A 47 -5.34 1.23 -2.74
CA GLN A 47 -5.91 0.01 -2.17
C GLN A 47 -4.82 -1.02 -1.85
N ASP A 48 -3.90 -1.28 -2.79
CA ASP A 48 -2.80 -2.22 -2.61
C ASP A 48 -1.88 -1.80 -1.46
N LEU A 49 -1.56 -0.51 -1.35
CA LEU A 49 -0.77 0.02 -0.24
C LEU A 49 -1.46 -0.16 1.12
N THR A 50 -2.78 0.04 1.14
CA THR A 50 -3.59 -0.16 2.35
C THR A 50 -3.56 -1.63 2.76
N LEU A 51 -3.80 -2.55 1.83
CA LEU A 51 -3.74 -3.99 2.08
C LEU A 51 -2.34 -4.44 2.53
N ALA A 52 -1.28 -3.96 1.88
CA ALA A 52 0.09 -4.25 2.27
C ALA A 52 0.38 -3.80 3.72
N THR A 53 -0.18 -2.66 4.12
CA THR A 53 -0.05 -2.17 5.50
C THR A 53 -0.80 -3.06 6.49
N VAL A 54 -2.02 -3.48 6.15
CA VAL A 54 -2.80 -4.44 6.96
C VAL A 54 -2.02 -5.75 7.12
N TYR A 55 -1.51 -6.33 6.04
CA TYR A 55 -0.74 -7.57 6.11
C TYR A 55 0.53 -7.43 6.95
N LYS A 56 1.18 -6.27 6.90
CA LYS A 56 2.34 -6.01 7.78
C LYS A 56 1.95 -5.99 9.25
N ILE A 57 0.81 -5.38 9.59
CA ILE A 57 0.28 -5.37 10.97
C ILE A 57 -0.09 -6.80 11.39
N GLU A 58 -0.82 -7.54 10.55
CA GLU A 58 -1.20 -8.92 10.82
C GLU A 58 0.01 -9.83 11.02
N ALA A 59 1.06 -9.68 10.21
CA ALA A 59 2.28 -10.48 10.35
C ALA A 59 2.93 -10.29 11.72
N VAL A 60 3.03 -9.04 12.20
CA VAL A 60 3.58 -8.72 13.53
C VAL A 60 2.67 -9.28 14.64
N LEU A 61 1.36 -9.09 14.53
CA LEU A 61 0.40 -9.60 15.52
C LEU A 61 0.38 -11.12 15.58
N GLN A 62 0.45 -11.80 14.44
CA GLN A 62 0.48 -13.27 14.37
C GLN A 62 1.77 -13.84 14.98
N ALA A 63 2.92 -13.20 14.72
CA ALA A 63 4.18 -13.58 15.34
C ALA A 63 4.11 -13.43 16.88
N ALA A 64 3.63 -12.28 17.35
CA ALA A 64 3.45 -12.01 18.78
C ALA A 64 2.41 -12.93 19.45
N ARG A 65 1.43 -13.45 18.71
CA ARG A 65 0.37 -14.34 19.23
C ARG A 65 0.81 -15.79 19.39
N LYS A 66 1.58 -16.33 18.44
CA LYS A 66 1.98 -17.75 18.45
C LYS A 66 2.85 -18.13 19.65
N VAL A 67 3.70 -17.20 20.11
CA VAL A 67 4.62 -17.41 21.23
C VAL A 67 3.86 -17.66 22.55
N PRO A 68 2.96 -16.76 23.02
CA PRO A 68 2.17 -17.01 24.22
C PRO A 68 1.18 -18.17 24.06
N GLU A 69 0.62 -18.43 22.88
CA GLU A 69 -0.25 -19.60 22.66
C GLU A 69 0.50 -20.92 22.91
N ASN A 70 1.73 -21.04 22.39
CA ASN A 70 2.57 -22.21 22.65
C ASN A 70 2.95 -22.32 24.13
N LEU A 71 3.29 -21.21 24.78
CA LEU A 71 3.63 -21.22 26.20
C LEU A 71 2.44 -21.59 27.10
N ALA A 72 1.24 -21.09 26.78
CA ALA A 72 0.01 -21.46 27.48
C ALA A 72 -0.21 -22.97 27.37
N ALA A 73 -0.06 -23.55 26.18
CA ALA A 73 -0.19 -25.00 25.98
C ALA A 73 0.85 -25.81 26.80
N LEU A 74 2.09 -25.33 26.90
CA LEU A 74 3.13 -25.96 27.71
C LEU A 74 2.84 -25.90 29.22
N ILE A 75 2.39 -24.75 29.72
CA ILE A 75 2.04 -24.56 31.14
C ILE A 75 0.81 -25.41 31.51
N SER A 76 -0.14 -25.60 30.57
CA SER A 76 -1.29 -26.48 30.80
C SER A 76 -0.92 -27.97 30.86
N LEU A 77 0.18 -28.39 30.22
CA LEU A 77 0.60 -29.80 30.21
C LEU A 77 1.28 -30.22 31.51
N ARG A 78 2.07 -29.32 32.13
CA ARG A 78 2.81 -29.62 33.36
C ARG A 78 2.97 -28.37 34.23
N PRO A 79 2.78 -28.47 35.55
CA PRO A 79 3.17 -27.41 36.46
C PRO A 79 4.68 -27.18 36.36
N LEU A 80 5.10 -25.96 36.02
CA LEU A 80 6.49 -25.54 36.05
C LEU A 80 6.81 -24.93 37.41
N ALA A 81 8.04 -25.14 37.89
CA ALA A 81 8.56 -24.36 39.00
C ALA A 81 8.66 -22.88 38.59
N GLU A 82 8.56 -21.97 39.58
CA GLU A 82 8.57 -20.52 39.34
C GLU A 82 9.85 -20.07 38.60
N ASP A 83 11.01 -20.58 39.01
CA ASP A 83 12.30 -20.27 38.36
C ASP A 83 12.35 -20.74 36.90
N ASP A 84 11.83 -21.93 36.61
CA ASP A 84 11.77 -22.49 35.25
C ASP A 84 10.82 -21.68 34.36
N LEU A 85 9.69 -21.23 34.91
CA LEU A 85 8.73 -20.39 34.22
C LEU A 85 9.33 -19.02 33.88
N LEU A 86 9.98 -18.37 34.85
CA LEU A 86 10.67 -17.09 34.64
C LEU A 86 11.79 -17.20 33.61
N GLN A 87 12.57 -18.29 33.65
CA GLN A 87 13.60 -18.56 32.66
C GLN A 87 13.02 -18.76 31.27
N MET A 88 11.94 -19.53 31.15
CA MET A 88 11.24 -19.77 29.89
C MET A 88 10.67 -18.47 29.30
N MET A 89 10.05 -17.62 30.12
CA MET A 89 9.55 -16.30 29.70
C MET A 89 10.69 -15.40 29.22
N ARG A 90 11.84 -15.37 29.90
CA ARG A 90 13.02 -14.60 29.48
C ARG A 90 13.56 -15.07 28.13
N ILE A 91 13.61 -16.38 27.89
CA ILE A 91 14.04 -16.96 26.61
C ILE A 91 13.05 -16.57 25.51
N ALA A 92 11.75 -16.66 25.78
CA ALA A 92 10.71 -16.31 24.82
C ALA A 92 10.78 -14.83 24.41
N VAL A 93 10.97 -13.91 25.35
CA VAL A 93 11.11 -12.48 25.02
C VAL A 93 12.42 -12.21 24.28
N ARG A 94 13.55 -12.80 24.70
CA ARG A 94 14.85 -12.59 24.03
C ARG A 94 14.91 -13.17 22.62
N GLY A 95 14.18 -14.26 22.36
CA GLY A 95 14.16 -14.94 21.06
C GLY A 95 13.25 -14.29 20.02
N ASN A 96 12.34 -13.40 20.43
CA ASN A 96 11.32 -12.80 19.57
C ASN A 96 11.35 -11.27 19.70
N PRO A 97 12.10 -10.54 18.84
CA PRO A 97 12.29 -9.09 18.94
C PRO A 97 11.00 -8.27 18.80
N GLU A 98 9.94 -8.86 18.26
CA GLU A 98 8.60 -8.31 18.18
C GLU A 98 7.87 -8.27 19.55
N ILE A 99 8.38 -8.96 20.56
CA ILE A 99 7.81 -9.02 21.91
C ILE A 99 8.61 -8.12 22.85
N PHE A 100 7.96 -7.09 23.39
CA PHE A 100 8.57 -6.21 24.40
C PHE A 100 8.67 -6.87 25.78
N GLY A 101 7.66 -7.64 26.16
CA GLY A 101 7.59 -8.28 27.48
C GLY A 101 6.48 -9.32 27.53
N MET A 102 6.48 -10.10 28.62
CA MET A 102 5.54 -11.20 28.82
C MET A 102 5.16 -11.27 30.29
N ALA A 103 3.89 -11.60 30.56
CA ALA A 103 3.36 -11.81 31.91
C ALA A 103 2.47 -13.07 31.91
N VAL A 104 2.51 -13.80 33.01
CA VAL A 104 1.63 -14.95 33.28
C VAL A 104 0.95 -14.66 34.62
N ALA A 105 -0.38 -14.80 34.67
CA ALA A 105 -1.17 -14.63 35.87
C ALA A 105 -1.97 -15.92 36.13
N PHE A 106 -1.90 -16.42 37.36
CA PHE A 106 -2.64 -17.60 37.80
C PHE A 106 -3.95 -17.19 38.47
N GLU A 107 -4.90 -18.12 38.55
CA GLU A 107 -6.17 -17.89 39.26
C GLU A 107 -5.91 -17.63 40.76
N PRO A 108 -6.72 -16.77 41.42
CA PRO A 108 -6.59 -16.45 42.85
C PRO A 108 -6.83 -17.64 43.80
#